data_AF-A0A522FX03-F1
#
_entry.id   AF-A0A522FX03-F1
#
_cell.length_a   1.000
_cell.length_b   1.000
_cell.length_c   1.000
_cell.angle_alpha   90.00
_cell.angle_beta   90.00
_cell.angle_gamma   90.00
#
_symmetry.space_group_name_H-M   'P 1'
#
loop_
_entity.id
_entity.type
_entity.pdbx_description
1 polymer ?
#
loop_
_entity_poly.entity_id
_entity_poly.type
_entity_poly.pdbx_seq_one_letter_code
_entity_poly.pdbx_strand_id
1 'polypeptide(L)'
;MSETFQNILKTLAEEYKLKRLVLFGSAVNSFEDSRDIDFACEGLTGKNFLRFGAKLEEIFNKEVDLIQIEENSRFIHEILKKGLVIYESC
;
A
#
# COMPACT_ATOMS: atom_id res chain seq x y z
N MET A 1 6.57 -1.61 11.86
CA MET A 1 6.87 -0.58 10.86
C MET A 1 7.61 0.58 11.50
N SER A 2 8.86 0.78 11.10
CA SER A 2 9.68 1.93 11.49
C SER A 2 9.15 3.25 10.92
N GLU A 3 9.47 4.36 11.60
CA GLU A 3 9.15 5.71 11.15
C GLU A 3 9.77 6.03 9.77
N THR A 4 10.98 5.51 9.52
CA THR A 4 11.66 5.66 8.22
C THR A 4 10.84 5.07 7.08
N PHE A 5 10.32 3.84 7.24
CA PHE A 5 9.50 3.21 6.19
C PHE A 5 8.17 3.94 6.00
N GLN A 6 7.55 4.39 7.09
CA GLN A 6 6.31 5.15 7.01
C GLN A 6 6.49 6.44 6.22
N ASN A 7 7.60 7.15 6.42
CA ASN A 7 7.90 8.38 5.68
C ASN A 7 8.17 8.10 4.20
N ILE A 8 8.94 7.05 3.88
CA ILE A 8 9.18 6.64 2.48
C ILE A 8 7.85 6.34 1.77
N LEU A 9 6.95 5.58 2.41
CA LEU A 9 5.64 5.25 1.84
C LEU A 9 4.77 6.49 1.60
N LYS A 10 4.76 7.44 2.54
CA LYS A 10 4.00 8.70 2.40
C LYS A 10 4.54 9.55 1.26
N THR A 11 5.86 9.75 1.19
CA THR A 11 6.49 10.50 0.09
C THR A 11 6.20 9.86 -1.26
N LEU A 12 6.31 8.53 -1.36
CA LEU A 12 6.01 7.83 -2.59
C LEU A 12 4.53 7.94 -2.97
N ALA A 13 3.62 7.87 -1.99
CA ALA A 13 2.19 8.04 -2.23
C ALA A 13 1.85 9.45 -2.77
N GLU A 14 2.53 10.49 -2.27
CA GLU A 14 2.40 11.87 -2.76
C GLU A 14 2.94 12.03 -4.19
N GLU A 15 4.13 11.48 -4.49
CA GLU A 15 4.73 11.52 -5.83
C GLU A 15 3.83 10.91 -6.90
N TYR A 16 3.19 9.80 -6.56
CA TYR A 16 2.27 9.08 -7.43
C TYR A 16 0.84 9.61 -7.37
N LYS A 17 0.56 10.61 -6.52
CA LYS A 17 -0.75 11.25 -6.33
C LYS A 17 -1.86 10.26 -5.99
N LEU A 18 -1.55 9.33 -5.08
CA LEU A 18 -2.56 8.44 -4.52
C LEU A 18 -3.62 9.27 -3.78
N LYS A 19 -4.84 8.77 -3.73
CA LYS A 19 -5.87 9.24 -2.80
C LYS A 19 -5.73 8.57 -1.44
N ARG A 20 -5.41 7.27 -1.44
CA ARG A 20 -5.28 6.46 -0.23
C ARG A 20 -4.27 5.34 -0.44
N LEU A 21 -3.52 5.02 0.61
CA LEU A 21 -2.69 3.82 0.71
C LEU A 21 -2.95 3.13 2.05
N VAL A 22 -3.30 1.85 2.00
CA VAL A 22 -3.62 1.03 3.18
C VAL A 22 -2.73 -0.20 3.17
N LEU A 23 -2.02 -0.44 4.26
CA LEU A 23 -1.31 -1.69 4.54
C LEU A 23 -2.31 -2.70 5.10
N PHE A 24 -2.34 -3.91 4.57
CA PHE A 24 -3.19 -4.98 5.10
C PHE A 24 -2.40 -6.30 5.22
N GLY A 25 -3.12 -7.39 5.51
CA GLY A 25 -2.53 -8.72 5.60
C GLY A 25 -1.59 -8.89 6.80
N SER A 26 -0.58 -9.74 6.63
CA SER A 26 0.32 -10.15 7.72
C SER A 26 1.25 -9.02 8.18
N ALA A 27 1.62 -8.13 7.26
CA ALA A 27 2.53 -7.01 7.46
C ALA A 27 1.98 -5.92 8.39
N VAL A 28 0.67 -5.91 8.68
CA VAL A 28 0.06 -5.01 9.68
C VAL A 28 0.65 -5.22 11.08
N ASN A 29 0.94 -6.48 11.45
CA ASN A 29 1.45 -6.81 12.78
C ASN A 29 2.97 -6.88 12.83
N SER A 30 3.61 -7.40 11.78
CA SER A 30 5.07 -7.36 11.63
C SER A 30 5.44 -7.12 10.18
N PHE A 31 5.72 -5.85 9.86
CA PHE A 31 6.11 -5.41 8.52
C PHE A 31 7.53 -5.90 8.16
N GLU A 32 8.41 -5.86 9.14
CA GLU A 32 9.81 -6.23 8.98
C GLU A 32 9.97 -7.75 8.82
N ASP A 33 9.18 -8.56 9.52
CA ASP A 33 9.26 -10.03 9.45
C ASP A 33 8.34 -10.66 8.40
N SER A 34 7.45 -9.90 7.76
CA SER A 34 6.57 -10.44 6.72
C SER A 34 7.37 -10.88 5.50
N ARG A 35 6.91 -11.95 4.83
CA ARG A 35 7.54 -12.47 3.61
C ARG A 35 7.25 -11.56 2.41
N ASP A 36 6.01 -11.13 2.36
CA ASP A 36 5.37 -10.28 1.37
C ASP A 36 4.73 -9.07 2.07
N ILE A 37 4.38 -8.06 1.29
CA ILE A 37 3.70 -6.86 1.80
C ILE A 37 2.45 -6.60 0.99
N ASP A 38 1.30 -6.65 1.66
CA ASP A 38 0.00 -6.38 1.04
C ASP A 38 -0.39 -4.90 1.14
N PHE A 39 -0.63 -4.24 0.00
CA PHE A 39 -1.09 -2.85 -0.06
C PHE A 39 -2.36 -2.71 -0.89
N ALA A 40 -3.29 -1.89 -0.40
CA ALA A 40 -4.43 -1.43 -1.16
C ALA A 40 -4.27 0.06 -1.45
N CYS A 41 -4.40 0.46 -2.71
CA CYS A 41 -4.30 1.86 -3.13
C CYS A 41 -5.57 2.36 -3.81
N GLU A 42 -5.84 3.65 -3.66
CA GLU A 42 -6.90 4.37 -4.36
C GLU A 42 -6.28 5.53 -5.16
N GLY A 43 -6.80 5.80 -6.35
CA GLY A 43 -6.39 6.91 -7.22
C GLY A 43 -5.32 6.55 -8.25
N LEU A 44 -4.83 5.31 -8.26
CA LEU A 44 -3.88 4.81 -9.27
C LEU A 44 -4.55 3.87 -10.26
N THR A 45 -4.22 4.02 -11.53
CA THR A 45 -4.70 3.16 -12.62
C THR A 45 -3.63 2.91 -13.67
N GLY A 46 -3.80 1.85 -14.46
CA GLY A 46 -2.99 1.56 -15.65
C GLY A 46 -1.49 1.48 -15.36
N LYS A 47 -0.69 2.22 -16.14
CA LYS A 47 0.79 2.19 -16.03
C LYS A 47 1.30 2.69 -14.68
N ASN A 48 0.63 3.66 -14.05
CA ASN A 48 1.11 4.19 -12.77
C ASN A 48 0.90 3.20 -11.63
N PHE A 49 -0.17 2.41 -11.68
CA PHE A 49 -0.40 1.30 -10.75
C PHE A 49 0.75 0.27 -10.83
N LEU A 50 1.08 -0.18 -12.04
CA LEU A 50 2.17 -1.14 -12.26
C LEU A 50 3.54 -0.58 -11.83
N ARG A 51 3.83 0.69 -12.13
CA ARG A 51 5.08 1.35 -11.74
C ARG A 51 5.19 1.53 -10.23
N PHE A 52 4.08 1.86 -9.57
CA PHE A 52 4.04 2.01 -8.13
C PHE A 52 4.34 0.69 -7.43
N GLY A 53 3.69 -0.40 -7.84
CA GLY A 53 3.97 -1.76 -7.32
C GLY A 53 5.44 -2.14 -7.47
N ALA A 54 6.00 -2.03 -8.68
CA ALA A 54 7.41 -2.33 -8.92
C ALA A 54 8.37 -1.45 -8.09
N LYS A 55 8.00 -0.19 -7.84
CA LYS A 55 8.81 0.71 -7.02
C LYS A 55 8.79 0.33 -5.53
N LEU A 56 7.65 -0.15 -5.02
CA LEU A 56 7.56 -0.69 -3.66
C LEU A 56 8.46 -1.93 -3.52
N GLU A 57 8.40 -2.87 -4.47
CA GLU A 57 9.25 -4.06 -4.45
C GLU A 57 10.75 -3.71 -4.46
N GLU A 58 11.16 -2.74 -5.28
CA GLU A 58 12.54 -2.23 -5.33
C GLU A 58 12.99 -1.66 -3.98
N ILE A 59 12.13 -0.89 -3.30
CA ILE A 59 12.45 -0.22 -2.04
C ILE A 59 12.55 -1.22 -0.89
N PHE A 60 11.62 -2.18 -0.81
CA PHE A 60 11.55 -3.12 0.32
C PHE A 60 12.35 -4.39 0.08
N ASN A 61 12.75 -4.67 -1.16
CA ASN A 61 13.39 -5.92 -1.56
C ASN A 61 12.57 -7.14 -1.11
N LYS A 62 11.24 -7.04 -1.27
CA LYS A 62 10.22 -8.03 -0.95
C LYS A 62 9.13 -8.01 -2.02
N GLU A 63 8.43 -9.13 -2.18
CA GLU A 63 7.24 -9.21 -3.03
C GLU A 63 6.13 -8.32 -2.47
N VAL A 64 5.41 -7.62 -3.36
CA VAL A 64 4.36 -6.69 -2.98
C VAL A 64 3.06 -7.01 -3.70
N ASP A 65 2.04 -7.38 -2.92
CA ASP A 65 0.69 -7.57 -3.41
C ASP A 65 -0.08 -6.25 -3.37
N LEU A 66 -0.12 -5.56 -4.52
CA LEU A 66 -0.84 -4.31 -4.68
C LEU A 66 -2.23 -4.54 -5.29
N ILE A 67 -3.28 -4.01 -4.66
CA ILE A 67 -4.65 -4.05 -5.18
C ILE A 67 -5.28 -2.64 -5.27
N GLN A 68 -6.30 -2.50 -6.12
CA GLN A 68 -7.05 -1.26 -6.31
C GLN A 68 -8.31 -1.23 -5.41
N ILE A 69 -8.52 -0.13 -4.68
CA ILE A 69 -9.66 0.05 -3.76
C ILE A 69 -10.97 0.33 -4.52
N GLU A 70 -10.90 0.80 -5.77
CA GLU A 70 -12.06 1.18 -6.58
C GLU A 70 -13.04 0.01 -6.85
N GLU A 71 -12.62 -1.23 -6.58
CA GLU A 71 -13.47 -2.41 -6.63
C GLU A 71 -14.37 -2.51 -5.39
N ASN A 72 -15.67 -2.25 -5.56
CA ASN A 72 -16.63 -2.39 -4.46
C ASN A 72 -16.91 -3.87 -4.16
N SER A 73 -16.09 -4.47 -3.31
CA SER A 73 -16.18 -5.87 -2.90
C SER A 73 -16.14 -6.03 -1.38
N ARG A 74 -16.66 -7.17 -0.89
CA ARG A 74 -16.56 -7.55 0.53
C ARG A 74 -15.09 -7.60 0.98
N PHE A 75 -14.19 -7.96 0.09
CA PHE A 75 -12.75 -8.00 0.37
C PHE A 75 -12.19 -6.60 0.65
N ILE A 76 -12.48 -5.62 -0.21
CA ILE A 76 -12.08 -4.22 0.01
C ILE A 76 -12.69 -3.67 1.30
N HIS A 77 -13.94 -3.99 1.61
CA HIS A 77 -14.55 -3.57 2.87
C HIS A 77 -13.78 -4.06 4.11
N GLU A 78 -13.37 -5.33 4.12
CA GLU A 78 -12.58 -5.89 5.23
C GLU A 78 -11.19 -5.26 5.33
N ILE A 79 -10.56 -4.97 4.19
CA ILE A 79 -9.26 -4.28 4.12
C ILE A 79 -9.36 -2.88 4.72
N LEU A 80 -10.34 -2.07 4.30
CA LEU A 80 -10.51 -0.71 4.83
C LEU A 80 -10.88 -0.71 6.33
N LYS A 81 -11.52 -1.77 6.82
CA LYS A 81 -11.91 -1.90 8.22
C LYS A 81 -10.76 -2.33 9.15
N LYS A 82 -9.86 -3.19 8.68
CA LYS A 82 -8.81 -3.82 9.51
C LYS A 82 -7.39 -3.37 9.17
N GLY A 83 -7.20 -2.84 7.98
CA GLY A 83 -5.91 -2.37 7.49
C GLY A 83 -5.46 -1.09 8.21
N LEU A 84 -4.16 -0.81 8.09
CA LEU A 84 -3.54 0.40 8.59
C LEU A 84 -3.46 1.43 7.47
N VAL A 85 -4.12 2.57 7.65
CA VAL A 85 -4.02 3.69 6.71
C VAL A 85 -2.63 4.31 6.84
N ILE A 86 -1.85 4.26 5.76
CA ILE A 86 -0.48 4.81 5.69
C ILE A 86 -0.51 6.24 5.16
N TYR A 87 -1.36 6.48 4.16
CA TYR A 87 -1.52 7.76 3.50
C TYR A 87 -2.98 7.98 3.10
N GLU A 88 -3.46 9.21 3.23
CA GLU A 88 -4.74 9.68 2.71
C GLU A 88 -4.58 11.15 2.31
N SER A 89 -4.97 11.50 1.07
CA SER A 89 -4.93 12.87 0.60
C SER A 89 -6.09 13.66 1.25
N CYS A 90 -5.78 14.76 1.93
CA CYS A 90 -6.79 15.71 2.42
C CYS A 90 -7.55 16.40 1.29
#